data_AF-A0A3M1JWY3-F1
#
_entry.id   AF-A0A3M1JWY3-F1
#
_cell.length_a   1.000
_cell.length_b   1.000
_cell.length_c   1.000
_cell.angle_alpha   90.00
_cell.angle_beta   90.00
_cell.angle_gamma   90.00
#
_symmetry.space_group_name_H-M   'P 1'
#
loop_
_entity.id
_entity.type
_entity.pdbx_description
1 polymer ?
#
loop_
_entity_poly.entity_id
_entity_poly.type
_entity_poly.pdbx_seq_one_letter_code
_entity_poly.pdbx_strand_id
1 'polypeptide(L)' 'LIEPGKTGWLVSPGDGYALADAIRQALSLTPGDRETLAMAARAHIASRHALDKMCDETLALYRSVLAQPANA' A
#
# COMPACT_ATOMS: atom_id res chain seq x y z
N LEU A 1 0.48 -0.35 2.06
CA LEU A 1 1.57 0.18 1.22
C LEU A 1 2.78 -0.77 1.15
N ILE A 2 3.50 -1.10 2.24
CA ILE A 2 4.46 -2.21 2.23
C ILE A 2 4.37 -2.98 3.55
N GLU A 3 4.31 -4.30 3.45
CA GLU A 3 4.46 -5.28 4.53
C GLU A 3 5.76 -6.06 4.27
N PRO A 4 6.80 -5.90 5.09
CA PRO A 4 8.09 -6.56 4.89
C PRO A 4 7.96 -8.07 4.70
N GLY A 5 8.57 -8.59 3.63
CA GLY A 5 8.54 -10.02 3.30
C GLY A 5 7.23 -10.53 2.69
N LYS A 6 6.21 -9.67 2.53
CA LYS A 6 4.93 -10.04 1.90
C LYS A 6 4.61 -9.22 0.66
N THR A 7 4.88 -7.92 0.71
CA THR A 7 4.58 -7.00 -0.41
C THR A 7 5.76 -6.13 -0.80
N GLY A 8 6.91 -6.30 -0.12
CA GLY A 8 8.16 -5.64 -0.45
C GLY A 8 9.14 -5.63 0.72
N TRP A 9 10.07 -4.67 0.70
CA TRP A 9 11.10 -4.46 1.71
C TRP A 9 11.01 -3.04 2.25
N LEU A 10 11.47 -2.86 3.50
CA LEU A 10 11.70 -1.57 4.12
C LEU A 10 13.16 -1.49 4.54
N VAL A 11 13.78 -0.33 4.33
CA VAL A 11 15.17 -0.05 4.72
C VAL A 11 15.21 1.25 5.50
N SER A 12 16.20 1.39 6.38
CA SER A 12 16.42 2.64 7.12
C SER A 12 16.74 3.78 6.14
N PRO A 13 16.16 4.98 6.32
CA PRO A 13 16.51 6.13 5.50
C PRO A 13 18.01 6.44 5.57
N GLY A 14 18.63 6.70 4.41
CA GLY A 14 20.06 7.01 4.31
C GLY A 14 21.00 5.80 4.37
N ASP A 15 20.49 4.59 4.63
CA ASP A 15 21.29 3.38 4.65
C ASP A 15 21.44 2.79 3.23
N GLY A 16 22.51 3.19 2.55
CA GLY A 16 22.83 2.70 1.21
C GLY A 16 23.18 1.21 1.17
N TYR A 17 23.73 0.65 2.26
CA TYR A 17 24.08 -0.76 2.31
C TYR A 17 22.82 -1.64 2.45
N ALA A 18 21.91 -1.26 3.34
CA ALA A 18 20.62 -1.95 3.49
C ALA A 18 19.80 -1.89 2.19
N LEU A 19 19.81 -0.74 1.49
CA LEU A 19 19.15 -0.62 0.17
C LEU A 19 19.78 -1.57 -0.87
N ALA A 20 21.10 -1.61 -0.96
CA ALA A 20 21.79 -2.49 -1.89
C ALA A 20 21.45 -3.97 -1.62
N ASP A 21 21.39 -4.38 -0.35
CA ASP A 21 21.00 -5.74 0.03
C ASP A 21 19.55 -6.07 -0.32
N ALA A 22 18.61 -5.16 -0.08
CA ALA A 22 17.21 -5.34 -0.47
C ALA A 22 17.06 -5.51 -2.00
N ILE A 23 17.81 -4.73 -2.79
CA ILE A 23 17.82 -4.87 -4.25
C ILE A 23 18.40 -6.23 -4.67
N ARG A 24 19.50 -6.68 -4.06
CA ARG A 24 20.07 -8.01 -4.34
C ARG A 24 19.07 -9.13 -4.04
N GLN A 25 18.36 -9.05 -2.92
CA GLN A 25 17.30 -10.00 -2.58
C GLN A 25 16.20 -10.02 -3.65
N ALA A 26 15.70 -8.85 -4.06
CA ALA A 26 14.68 -8.75 -5.09
C ALA A 26 15.13 -9.35 -6.44
N LEU A 27 16.39 -9.13 -6.82
CA LEU A 27 16.97 -9.67 -8.06
C LEU A 27 17.25 -11.18 -7.98
N SER A 28 17.43 -11.73 -6.78
CA SER A 28 17.63 -13.18 -6.57
C SER A 28 16.35 -14.01 -6.62
N LEU A 29 15.18 -13.39 -6.64
CA LEU A 29 13.90 -14.10 -6.69
C LEU A 29 13.75 -14.91 -7.97
N THR A 30 13.23 -16.13 -7.83
CA THR A 30 12.80 -16.91 -8.99
C THR A 30 11.60 -16.22 -9.66
N PRO A 31 11.29 -16.54 -10.93
CA PRO A 31 10.10 -16.01 -11.58
C PRO A 31 8.80 -16.26 -10.79
N GLY A 32 8.65 -17.43 -10.15
CA GLY A 32 7.49 -17.79 -9.36
C GLY A 32 7.39 -17.02 -8.03
N ASP A 33 8.52 -16.84 -7.34
CA ASP A 33 8.55 -16.03 -6.11
C ASP A 33 8.22 -14.57 -6.40
N ARG A 34 8.74 -14.06 -7.52
CA ARG A 34 8.47 -12.69 -7.99
C ARG A 34 6.99 -12.51 -8.34
N GLU A 35 6.37 -13.48 -9.01
CA GLU A 35 4.94 -13.44 -9.31
C GLU A 35 4.08 -13.48 -8.04
N THR A 36 4.42 -14.35 -7.10
CA THR A 36 3.75 -14.44 -5.79
C THR A 36 3.81 -13.12 -5.04
N LEU A 37 5.00 -12.49 -4.98
CA LEU A 37 5.19 -11.18 -4.37
C LEU A 37 4.35 -10.10 -5.07
N ALA A 38 4.34 -10.09 -6.41
CA ALA A 38 3.58 -9.11 -7.19
C ALA A 38 2.07 -9.24 -6.98
N MET A 39 1.55 -10.47 -6.94
CA MET A 39 0.14 -10.74 -6.65
C MET A 39 -0.25 -10.28 -5.25
N ALA A 40 0.55 -10.64 -4.23
CA ALA A 40 0.32 -10.23 -2.86
C ALA A 40 0.32 -8.70 -2.72
N ALA A 41 1.29 -8.01 -3.34
CA ALA A 41 1.37 -6.56 -3.35
C ALA A 41 0.13 -5.91 -4.00
N ARG A 42 -0.29 -6.41 -5.18
CA ARG A 42 -1.49 -5.90 -5.88
C ARG A 42 -2.77 -6.08 -5.05
N ALA A 43 -2.98 -7.27 -4.50
CA ALA A 43 -4.16 -7.55 -3.66
C ALA A 43 -4.18 -6.66 -2.40
N HIS A 44 -3.02 -6.47 -1.76
CA HIS A 44 -2.91 -5.60 -0.59
C HIS A 44 -3.26 -4.14 -0.92
N ILE A 45 -2.80 -3.61 -2.05
CA ILE A 45 -3.15 -2.24 -2.48
C ILE A 45 -4.63 -2.14 -2.84
N ALA A 46 -5.16 -3.05 -3.64
CA ALA A 46 -6.56 -3.02 -4.07
C ALA A 46 -7.54 -3.07 -2.88
N SER A 47 -7.24 -3.83 -1.84
CA SER A 47 -8.11 -3.93 -0.65
C SER A 47 -8.12 -2.69 0.25
N ARG A 48 -7.05 -1.88 0.23
CA ARG A 48 -6.85 -0.79 1.20
C ARG A 48 -6.82 0.60 0.60
N HIS A 49 -6.49 0.73 -0.68
CA HIS A 49 -6.21 2.00 -1.33
C HIS A 49 -6.94 2.13 -2.68
N ALA A 50 -8.09 1.46 -2.84
CA ALA A 50 -8.92 1.62 -4.03
C ALA A 50 -9.47 3.05 -4.13
N LEU A 51 -9.39 3.63 -5.33
CA LEU A 51 -9.89 4.97 -5.62
C LEU A 51 -11.38 5.09 -5.28
N ASP A 52 -12.17 4.09 -5.69
CA ASP A 52 -13.62 4.08 -5.45
C ASP A 52 -13.93 4.14 -3.96
N LYS A 53 -13.21 3.35 -3.15
CA LYS A 53 -13.34 3.38 -1.69
C LYS A 53 -13.01 4.76 -1.10
N MET A 54 -11.93 5.39 -1.57
CA MET A 54 -11.55 6.74 -1.13
C MET A 54 -12.64 7.77 -1.49
N CYS A 55 -13.18 7.70 -2.71
CA CYS A 55 -14.26 8.56 -3.17
C CYS A 55 -15.54 8.34 -2.34
N ASP A 56 -15.92 7.09 -2.10
CA ASP A 56 -17.10 6.73 -1.31
C ASP A 56 -17.00 7.24 0.13
N GLU A 57 -15.85 7.06 0.77
CA GLU A 57 -15.59 7.57 2.12
C GLU A 57 -15.65 9.10 2.17
N THR A 58 -15.09 9.77 1.16
CA THR A 58 -15.14 11.24 1.05
C THR A 58 -16.57 11.75 0.87
N LEU A 59 -17.34 11.13 -0.02
CA LEU A 59 -18.73 11.50 -0.26
C LEU A 59 -19.62 11.17 0.96
N ALA A 60 -19.33 10.09 1.68
CA ALA A 60 -20.02 9.76 2.93
C ALA A 60 -19.80 10.83 3.99
N LEU A 61 -18.57 11.35 4.12
CA LEU A 61 -18.28 12.47 5.00
C LEU A 61 -19.01 13.75 4.58
N TYR A 62 -19.03 14.09 3.28
CA TYR A 62 -19.79 15.26 2.81
C TYR A 62 -21.29 15.14 3.13
N ARG A 63 -21.87 13.95 2.92
CA ARG A 63 -23.25 13.68 3.31
C ARG A 63 -23.47 13.82 4.83
N SER A 64 -22.54 13.34 5.65
CA SER A 64 -22.68 13.41 7.12
C SER A 64 -22.58 14.84 7.65
N VAL A 65 -21.76 15.70 7.04
CA VAL A 65 -21.66 17.12 7.39
C VAL A 65 -22.91 17.88 6.95
N LEU A 66 -23.40 17.65 5.72
CA LEU A 66 -24.61 18.31 5.22
C LEU A 66 -25.90 17.89 5.96
N ALA A 67 -25.92 16.68 6.54
CA ALA A 67 -27.04 16.19 7.33
C ALA A 67 -27.08 16.72 8.78
N GLN A 68 -26.01 17.40 9.23
CA GLN A 68 -26.02 18.06 10.54
C GLN A 68 -26.83 19.36 10.45
N PRO A 69 -27.69 19.65 11.44
CA PRO A 69 -28.37 20.95 11.49
C PRO A 69 -27.30 22.05 11.52
N ALA A 70 -27.53 23.12 10.76
CA ALA A 70 -26.67 24.29 10.82
C ALA A 70 -26.55 24.70 12.28
N ASN A 71 -25.32 24.77 12.80
CA ASN A 71 -25.04 25.19 14.18
C ASN A 71 -25.88 26.44 14.47
N ALA A 72 -26.91 26.29 15.30
CA ALA A 72 -27.79 27.36 15.75
C ALA A 72 -27.07 28.22 16.80
#